data_AF-A0A523LQU5-F1
#
_entry.id   AF-A0A523LQU5-F1
#
_cell.length_a   1.000
_cell.length_b   1.000
_cell.length_c   1.000
_cell.angle_alpha   90.00
_cell.angle_beta   90.00
_cell.angle_gamma   90.00
#
_symmetry.space_group_name_H-M   'P 1'
#
loop_
_entity.id
_entity.type
_entity.pdbx_description
1 polymer ?
#
loop_
_entity_poly.entity_id
_entity_poly.type
_entity_poly.pdbx_seq_one_letter_code
_entity_poly.pdbx_strand_id
1 'polypeptide(L)'
;MRIGHIDLSRHIAAAEEQLVVLIEALTMRGVEQHVLVRNPFLAKRLSVCPGVSVGPIVKSSVTACILMPTVDLVHSHEPKAVSAGMLLNLTRSVPYILTHRQFITPGNSPIHRLKYRRCDGIVCPSEHISSVMLDYVSDKPVDTIGDACNADNAIDPENGRISAKGMAAEYLRVYRRTLDGRCMPARQL
;
A
#
# COMPACT_ATOMS: atom_id res chain seq x y z
N MET A 1 3.88 -1.81 15.41
CA MET A 1 4.00 -1.30 14.03
C MET A 1 2.68 -0.65 13.66
N ARG A 2 2.74 0.60 13.18
CA ARG A 2 1.61 1.40 12.75
C ARG A 2 1.71 1.74 11.28
N ILE A 3 0.71 1.35 10.49
CA ILE A 3 0.69 1.53 9.03
C ILE A 3 -0.30 2.64 8.64
N GLY A 4 0.17 3.57 7.81
CA GLY A 4 -0.66 4.59 7.16
C GLY A 4 -1.13 4.15 5.78
N HIS A 5 -2.42 3.97 5.57
CA HIS A 5 -3.01 3.63 4.27
C HIS A 5 -3.53 4.89 3.59
N ILE A 6 -3.22 5.06 2.31
CA ILE A 6 -3.71 6.18 1.51
C ILE A 6 -4.40 5.66 0.25
N ASP A 7 -5.67 6.03 0.08
CA ASP A 7 -6.45 5.77 -1.13
C ASP A 7 -7.22 7.04 -1.54
N LEU A 8 -6.87 7.64 -2.69
CA LEU A 8 -7.53 8.86 -3.16
C LEU A 8 -8.49 8.60 -4.33
N SER A 9 -8.97 7.37 -4.48
CA SER A 9 -9.94 7.00 -5.50
C SER A 9 -11.30 7.66 -5.23
N ARG A 10 -12.05 7.93 -6.30
CA ARG A 10 -13.39 8.55 -6.20
C ARG A 10 -14.48 7.51 -6.01
N HIS A 11 -14.29 6.33 -6.57
CA HIS A 11 -15.29 5.30 -6.74
C HIS A 11 -14.82 4.04 -6.05
N ILE A 12 -15.76 3.26 -5.52
CA ILE A 12 -15.44 1.96 -4.95
C ILE A 12 -15.54 0.94 -6.08
N ALA A 13 -14.43 0.28 -6.34
CA ALA A 13 -14.31 -0.84 -7.27
C ALA A 13 -13.64 -2.01 -6.54
N ALA A 14 -13.29 -3.05 -7.29
CA ALA A 14 -12.67 -4.26 -6.74
C ALA A 14 -11.36 -3.97 -5.96
N ALA A 15 -10.60 -2.93 -6.33
CA ALA A 15 -9.36 -2.58 -5.63
C ALA A 15 -9.63 -2.06 -4.21
N GLU A 16 -10.66 -1.23 -4.05
CA GLU A 16 -11.07 -0.68 -2.76
C GLU A 16 -11.68 -1.76 -1.86
N GLU A 17 -12.35 -2.77 -2.43
CA GLU A 17 -12.79 -3.95 -1.68
C GLU A 17 -11.58 -4.73 -1.12
N GLN A 18 -10.52 -4.91 -1.92
CA GLN A 18 -9.29 -5.56 -1.46
C GLN A 18 -8.57 -4.76 -0.36
N LEU A 19 -8.62 -3.43 -0.40
CA LEU A 19 -8.14 -2.59 0.69
C LEU A 19 -8.87 -2.88 2.00
N VAL A 20 -10.20 -3.00 1.97
CA VAL A 20 -10.99 -3.34 3.17
C VAL A 20 -10.59 -4.72 3.70
N VAL A 21 -10.54 -5.74 2.83
CA VAL A 21 -10.16 -7.10 3.22
C VAL A 21 -8.75 -7.13 3.83
N LEU A 22 -7.81 -6.38 3.26
CA LEU A 22 -6.46 -6.25 3.80
C LEU A 22 -6.46 -5.62 5.19
N ILE A 23 -7.18 -4.51 5.36
CA ILE A 23 -7.23 -3.80 6.64
C ILE A 23 -7.82 -4.68 7.73
N GLU A 24 -8.93 -5.36 7.46
CA GLU A 24 -9.57 -6.29 8.40
C GLU A 24 -8.63 -7.44 8.77
N ALA A 25 -7.93 -8.02 7.78
CA ALA A 25 -6.99 -9.10 8.01
C ALA A 25 -5.73 -8.67 8.78
N LEU A 26 -5.26 -7.44 8.59
CA LEU A 26 -4.17 -6.85 9.37
C LEU A 26 -4.60 -6.53 10.81
N THR A 27 -5.84 -6.06 11.02
CA THR A 27 -6.42 -5.86 12.35
C THR A 27 -6.43 -7.16 13.15
N MET A 28 -6.83 -8.28 12.54
CA MET A 28 -6.81 -9.60 13.20
C MET A 28 -5.40 -10.04 13.63
N ARG A 29 -4.35 -9.42 13.08
CA ARG A 29 -2.94 -9.66 13.44
C ARG A 29 -2.38 -8.61 14.40
N GLY A 30 -3.22 -7.73 14.95
CA GLY A 30 -2.82 -6.70 15.90
C GLY A 30 -2.01 -5.56 15.28
N VAL A 31 -2.14 -5.32 13.98
CA VAL A 31 -1.48 -4.18 13.32
C VAL A 31 -2.32 -2.93 13.55
N GLU A 32 -1.69 -1.88 14.09
CA GLU A 32 -2.32 -0.57 14.22
C GLU A 32 -2.37 0.12 12.86
N GLN A 33 -3.50 0.71 12.52
CA GLN A 33 -3.72 1.28 11.20
C GLN A 33 -4.29 2.69 11.28
N HIS A 34 -3.81 3.57 10.40
CA HIS A 34 -4.43 4.84 10.11
C HIS A 34 -4.77 4.93 8.63
N VAL A 35 -5.99 5.33 8.30
CA VAL A 35 -6.44 5.38 6.91
C VAL A 35 -6.88 6.79 6.54
N LEU A 36 -6.35 7.30 5.43
CA LEU A 36 -6.81 8.51 4.77
C LEU A 36 -7.39 8.15 3.41
N VAL A 37 -8.71 8.32 3.28
CA VAL A 37 -9.41 8.05 2.02
C VAL A 37 -10.13 9.27 1.46
N ARG A 38 -10.33 9.27 0.14
CA ARG A 38 -11.16 10.27 -0.53
C ARG A 38 -12.65 9.92 -0.51
N ASN A 39 -12.99 8.64 -0.57
CA ASN A 39 -14.38 8.20 -0.68
C ASN A 39 -15.04 8.14 0.72
N PRO A 40 -16.15 8.85 0.96
CA PRO A 40 -16.80 8.87 2.27
C PRO A 40 -17.50 7.57 2.66
N PHE A 41 -17.95 6.77 1.70
CA PHE A 41 -18.53 5.46 1.99
C PHE A 41 -17.43 4.48 2.44
N LEU A 42 -16.28 4.49 1.76
CA LEU A 42 -15.12 3.71 2.17
C LEU A 42 -14.65 4.13 3.58
N ALA A 43 -14.60 5.45 3.86
CA ALA A 43 -14.26 5.95 5.20
C ALA A 43 -15.22 5.42 6.26
N LYS A 44 -16.53 5.48 6.00
CA LYS A 44 -17.57 4.99 6.91
C LYS A 44 -17.42 3.49 7.15
N ARG A 45 -17.18 2.70 6.10
CA ARG A 45 -16.97 1.25 6.22
C ARG A 45 -15.74 0.92 7.06
N LEU A 46 -14.63 1.63 6.87
CA LEU A 46 -13.41 1.42 7.64
C LEU A 46 -13.51 1.93 9.09
N SER A 47 -14.38 2.92 9.36
CA SER A 47 -14.55 3.48 10.70
C SER A 47 -15.19 2.53 11.72
N VAL A 48 -15.86 1.47 11.25
CA VAL A 48 -16.42 0.43 12.11
C VAL A 48 -15.46 -0.74 12.33
N CYS A 49 -14.31 -0.78 11.64
CA CYS A 49 -13.29 -1.80 11.82
C CYS A 49 -12.51 -1.52 13.13
N PRO A 50 -12.50 -2.46 14.11
CA PRO A 50 -11.74 -2.29 15.34
C PRO A 50 -10.24 -2.08 15.05
N GLY A 51 -9.56 -1.26 15.87
CA GLY A 51 -8.12 -1.02 15.73
C GLY A 51 -7.70 -0.17 14.52
N VAL A 52 -8.66 0.36 13.76
CA VAL A 52 -8.43 1.24 12.62
C VAL A 52 -8.82 2.67 12.99
N SER A 53 -7.88 3.60 12.86
CA SER A 53 -8.17 5.03 12.96
C SER A 53 -8.42 5.61 11.57
N VAL A 54 -9.58 6.20 11.33
CA VAL A 54 -9.92 6.84 10.05
C VAL A 54 -9.81 8.34 10.20
N GLY A 55 -8.95 8.97 9.38
CA GLY A 55 -8.81 10.42 9.36
C GLY A 55 -9.91 11.11 8.54
N PRO A 56 -9.86 12.45 8.42
CA PRO A 56 -10.82 13.19 7.61
C PRO A 56 -10.70 12.84 6.12
N ILE A 57 -11.76 13.13 5.36
CA ILE A 57 -11.78 12.89 3.92
C ILE A 57 -10.72 13.75 3.21
N VAL A 58 -9.83 13.10 2.45
CA VAL A 58 -8.72 13.75 1.75
C VAL A 58 -8.93 13.73 0.24
N LYS A 59 -8.77 14.88 -0.42
CA LYS A 59 -8.99 15.01 -1.89
C LYS A 59 -7.70 15.16 -2.69
N SER A 60 -6.56 15.35 -2.02
CA SER A 60 -5.27 15.61 -2.65
C SER A 60 -4.13 14.93 -1.89
N SER A 61 -3.03 14.65 -2.59
CA SER A 61 -1.83 14.05 -2.02
C SER A 61 -1.15 14.94 -0.99
N VAL A 62 -1.20 16.26 -1.18
CA VAL A 62 -0.65 17.24 -0.23
C VAL A 62 -1.43 17.22 1.07
N THR A 63 -2.76 17.24 0.99
CA THR A 63 -3.62 17.15 2.18
C THR A 63 -3.41 15.83 2.92
N ALA A 64 -3.28 14.72 2.19
CA ALA A 64 -2.97 13.43 2.80
C ALA A 64 -1.60 13.44 3.50
N CYS A 65 -0.58 14.05 2.90
CA CYS A 65 0.74 14.22 3.53
C CYS A 65 0.66 15.05 4.82
N ILE A 66 -0.12 16.15 4.83
CA ILE A 66 -0.26 17.01 6.00
C ILE A 66 -0.96 16.26 7.14
N LEU A 67 -2.07 15.59 6.83
CA LEU A 67 -2.97 15.00 7.82
C LEU A 67 -2.57 13.59 8.28
N MET A 68 -1.64 12.92 7.58
CA MET A 68 -1.12 11.63 8.05
C MET A 68 -0.47 11.82 9.43
N PRO A 69 -0.87 11.09 10.47
CA PRO A 69 -0.19 11.14 11.76
C PRO A 69 1.18 10.47 11.68
N THR A 70 1.91 10.44 12.79
CA THR A 70 3.12 9.62 12.90
C THR A 70 2.76 8.14 12.71
N VAL A 71 3.39 7.52 11.72
CA VAL A 71 3.27 6.10 11.36
C VAL A 71 4.66 5.57 11.03
N ASP A 72 4.85 4.26 11.12
CA ASP A 72 6.14 3.63 10.83
C ASP A 72 6.36 3.50 9.32
N LEU A 73 5.28 3.27 8.57
CA LEU A 73 5.29 3.04 7.13
C LEU A 73 3.98 3.50 6.48
N VAL A 74 4.06 3.97 5.24
CA VAL A 74 2.88 4.31 4.41
C VAL A 74 2.69 3.30 3.29
N HIS A 75 1.45 2.87 3.08
CA HIS A 75 1.05 2.03 1.97
C HIS A 75 0.05 2.78 1.08
N SER A 76 0.49 3.10 -0.15
CA SER A 76 -0.30 3.81 -1.15
C SER A 76 -0.99 2.86 -2.14
N HIS A 77 -2.30 3.01 -2.34
CA HIS A 77 -3.12 2.04 -3.11
C HIS A 77 -3.40 2.45 -4.55
N GLU A 78 -3.10 3.70 -4.93
CA GLU A 78 -3.29 4.20 -6.30
C GLU A 78 -2.33 5.35 -6.66
N PRO A 79 -2.15 5.71 -7.95
CA PRO A 79 -1.11 6.65 -8.40
C PRO A 79 -1.09 8.04 -7.72
N LYS A 80 -2.23 8.61 -7.34
CA LYS A 80 -2.27 9.88 -6.60
C LYS A 80 -1.84 9.69 -5.15
N ALA A 81 -2.22 8.58 -4.51
CA ALA A 81 -1.75 8.19 -3.19
C ALA A 81 -0.23 8.01 -3.16
N VAL A 82 0.38 7.43 -4.22
CA VAL A 82 1.85 7.31 -4.33
C VAL A 82 2.55 8.67 -4.21
N SER A 83 1.92 9.72 -4.73
CA SER A 83 2.46 11.08 -4.61
C SER A 83 2.47 11.55 -3.15
N ALA A 84 1.50 11.13 -2.33
CA ALA A 84 1.48 11.43 -0.90
C ALA A 84 2.56 10.63 -0.15
N GLY A 85 2.74 9.34 -0.48
CA GLY A 85 3.84 8.51 0.04
C GLY A 85 5.21 9.14 -0.24
N MET A 86 5.44 9.60 -1.48
CA MET A 86 6.67 10.30 -1.84
C MET A 86 6.87 11.61 -1.04
N LEU A 87 5.81 12.40 -0.85
CA LEU A 87 5.87 13.62 -0.05
C LEU A 87 6.19 13.33 1.42
N LEU A 88 5.56 12.31 2.01
CA LEU A 88 5.84 11.87 3.38
C LEU A 88 7.28 11.37 3.53
N ASN A 89 7.78 10.64 2.53
CA ASN A 89 9.17 10.22 2.50
C ASN A 89 10.15 11.39 2.44
N LEU A 90 9.85 12.42 1.64
CA LEU A 90 10.72 13.58 1.49
C LEU A 90 10.69 14.52 2.70
N THR A 91 9.52 14.70 3.31
CA THR A 91 9.31 15.72 4.36
C THR A 91 9.45 15.17 5.77
N ARG A 92 9.22 13.87 5.96
CA ARG A 92 9.18 13.22 7.29
C ARG A 92 10.02 11.94 7.36
N SER A 93 10.74 11.59 6.30
CA SER A 93 11.56 10.39 6.21
C SER A 93 10.79 9.07 6.43
N VAL A 94 9.46 9.09 6.31
CA VAL A 94 8.62 7.89 6.47
C VAL A 94 8.80 7.00 5.23
N PRO A 95 9.15 5.71 5.38
CA PRO A 95 9.21 4.80 4.25
C PRO A 95 7.82 4.56 3.67
N TYR A 96 7.76 4.25 2.38
CA TYR A 96 6.49 3.91 1.75
C TYR A 96 6.61 2.81 0.72
N ILE A 97 5.58 1.97 0.69
CA ILE A 97 5.35 1.04 -0.39
C ILE A 97 4.12 1.47 -1.19
N LEU A 98 3.99 0.95 -2.39
CA LEU A 98 2.81 1.15 -3.22
C LEU A 98 2.27 -0.17 -3.74
N THR A 99 0.96 -0.23 -3.93
CA THR A 99 0.32 -1.29 -4.72
C THR A 99 0.07 -0.76 -6.14
N HIS A 100 0.60 -1.45 -7.15
CA HIS A 100 0.37 -1.16 -8.57
C HIS A 100 -0.51 -2.25 -9.17
N ARG A 101 -1.69 -1.86 -9.68
CA ARG A 101 -2.70 -2.80 -10.19
C ARG A 101 -2.97 -2.65 -11.69
N GLN A 102 -2.23 -1.77 -12.37
CA GLN A 102 -2.47 -1.50 -13.78
C GLN A 102 -1.58 -2.38 -14.66
N PHE A 103 -2.17 -2.94 -15.71
CA PHE A 103 -1.45 -3.69 -16.75
C PHE A 103 -0.55 -2.82 -17.62
N ILE A 104 -0.67 -1.49 -17.48
CA ILE A 104 0.12 -0.53 -18.24
C ILE A 104 1.30 -0.02 -17.42
N THR A 105 2.41 0.20 -18.12
CA THR A 105 3.58 0.87 -17.57
C THR A 105 3.20 2.26 -17.06
N PRO A 106 3.69 2.67 -15.86
CA PRO A 106 3.50 4.03 -15.41
C PRO A 106 4.09 5.06 -16.38
N GLY A 107 3.58 6.29 -16.33
CA GLY A 107 4.06 7.37 -17.20
C GLY A 107 5.58 7.56 -17.15
N ASN A 108 6.19 7.92 -18.28
CA ASN A 108 7.64 8.07 -18.39
C ASN A 108 8.18 9.44 -17.95
N SER A 109 7.35 10.35 -17.44
CA SER A 109 7.83 11.66 -16.99
C SER A 109 8.76 11.53 -15.78
N PRO A 110 9.71 12.46 -15.58
CA PRO A 110 10.67 12.40 -14.48
C PRO A 110 10.00 12.29 -13.10
N ILE A 111 8.87 12.98 -12.92
CA ILE A 111 8.10 12.97 -11.68
C ILE A 111 7.45 11.60 -11.44
N HIS A 112 6.92 10.96 -12.49
CA HIS A 112 6.39 9.61 -12.36
C HIS A 112 7.50 8.62 -12.00
N ARG A 113 8.62 8.64 -12.73
CA ARG A 113 9.77 7.77 -12.43
C ARG A 113 10.29 7.96 -11.00
N LEU A 114 10.39 9.20 -10.53
CA LEU A 114 10.86 9.52 -9.19
C LEU A 114 9.97 8.88 -8.11
N LYS A 115 8.65 8.86 -8.29
CA LYS A 115 7.71 8.22 -7.34
C LYS A 115 7.97 6.73 -7.15
N TYR A 116 8.29 6.00 -8.22
CA TYR A 116 8.58 4.58 -8.11
C TYR A 116 10.02 4.34 -7.64
N ARG A 117 10.99 5.14 -8.10
CA ARG A 117 12.39 5.02 -7.65
C ARG A 117 12.62 5.42 -6.19
N ARG A 118 11.74 6.20 -5.58
CA ARG A 118 11.84 6.56 -4.16
C ARG A 118 11.10 5.62 -3.22
N CYS A 119 10.20 4.79 -3.72
CA CYS A 119 9.49 3.84 -2.85
C CYS A 119 10.46 2.79 -2.32
N ASP A 120 10.08 2.16 -1.22
CA ASP A 120 10.85 1.10 -0.56
C ASP A 120 10.37 -0.31 -0.98
N GLY A 121 9.31 -0.39 -1.78
CA GLY A 121 8.76 -1.63 -2.30
C GLY A 121 7.51 -1.41 -3.13
N ILE A 122 7.28 -2.32 -4.06
CA ILE A 122 6.14 -2.33 -4.97
C ILE A 122 5.43 -3.66 -4.79
N VAL A 123 4.12 -3.62 -4.57
CA VAL A 123 3.28 -4.82 -4.52
C VAL A 123 2.40 -4.85 -5.75
N CYS A 124 2.35 -6.01 -6.40
CA CYS A 124 1.53 -6.25 -7.59
C CYS A 124 0.60 -7.44 -7.33
N PRO A 125 -0.65 -7.43 -7.83
CA PRO A 125 -1.59 -8.52 -7.59
C PRO A 125 -1.35 -9.77 -8.47
N SER A 126 -0.47 -9.69 -9.47
CA SER A 126 -0.16 -10.82 -10.36
C SER A 126 1.25 -10.73 -10.94
N GLU A 127 1.81 -11.88 -11.32
CA GLU A 127 3.12 -11.99 -11.96
C GLU A 127 3.23 -11.16 -13.24
N HIS A 128 2.14 -11.08 -14.01
CA HIS A 128 2.13 -10.27 -15.22
C HIS A 128 2.34 -8.79 -14.92
N ILE A 129 1.70 -8.25 -13.86
CA ILE A 129 1.90 -6.87 -13.45
C ILE A 129 3.29 -6.67 -12.82
N SER A 130 3.78 -7.66 -12.06
CA SER A 130 5.14 -7.67 -11.52
C SER A 130 6.19 -7.55 -12.63
N SER A 131 6.04 -8.29 -13.73
CA SER A 131 6.93 -8.20 -14.89
C SER A 131 6.95 -6.78 -15.48
N VAL A 132 5.78 -6.16 -15.66
CA VAL A 132 5.68 -4.77 -16.14
C VAL A 132 6.43 -3.81 -15.21
N MET A 133 6.35 -4.03 -13.90
CA MET A 133 7.02 -3.17 -12.92
C MET A 133 8.52 -3.41 -12.83
N LEU A 134 8.98 -4.66 -12.97
CA LEU A 134 10.42 -4.98 -13.03
C LEU A 134 11.09 -4.34 -14.25
N ASP A 135 10.41 -4.30 -15.40
CA ASP A 135 10.89 -3.60 -16.59
C ASP A 135 10.94 -2.08 -16.40
N TYR A 136 10.02 -1.53 -15.61
CA TYR A 136 9.94 -0.09 -15.35
C TYR A 136 10.94 0.39 -14.28
N VAL A 137 11.18 -0.42 -13.24
CA VAL A 137 12.01 -0.09 -12.07
C VAL A 137 12.70 -1.33 -11.52
N SER A 138 13.86 -1.65 -12.09
CA SER A 138 14.63 -2.84 -11.75
C SER A 138 15.44 -2.74 -10.45
N ASP A 139 15.59 -1.53 -9.88
CA ASP A 139 16.36 -1.27 -8.66
C ASP A 139 15.51 -1.35 -7.38
N LYS A 140 14.28 -1.87 -7.46
CA LYS A 140 13.34 -1.94 -6.34
C LYS A 140 12.80 -3.35 -6.07
N PRO A 141 12.54 -3.69 -4.80
CA PRO A 141 11.78 -4.89 -4.48
C PRO A 141 10.37 -4.81 -5.09
N VAL A 142 10.04 -5.82 -5.90
CA VAL A 142 8.69 -6.05 -6.43
C VAL A 142 8.19 -7.38 -5.87
N ASP A 143 7.08 -7.36 -5.16
CA ASP A 143 6.44 -8.56 -4.61
C ASP A 143 5.09 -8.80 -5.30
N THR A 144 4.86 -10.04 -5.71
CA THR A 144 3.54 -10.49 -6.15
C THR A 144 2.75 -10.96 -4.94
N ILE A 145 1.65 -10.27 -4.62
CA ILE A 145 0.71 -10.67 -3.56
C ILE A 145 -0.68 -10.70 -4.18
N GLY A 146 -1.21 -11.91 -4.39
CA GLY A 146 -2.53 -12.11 -4.98
C GLY A 146 -3.65 -11.43 -4.20
N ASP A 147 -4.73 -11.09 -4.90
CA ASP A 147 -5.95 -10.60 -4.27
C ASP A 147 -6.56 -11.67 -3.35
N ALA A 148 -7.18 -11.22 -2.27
CA ALA A 148 -7.89 -12.10 -1.38
C ALA A 148 -9.19 -12.64 -2.01
N CYS A 149 -9.45 -13.93 -1.84
CA CYS A 149 -10.75 -14.53 -2.11
C CYS A 149 -11.66 -14.47 -0.89
N ASN A 150 -12.98 -14.37 -1.10
CA ASN A 150 -14.00 -14.37 -0.04
C ASN A 150 -14.14 -15.71 0.69
N ALA A 151 -13.45 -16.77 0.27
CA ALA A 151 -13.50 -18.07 0.91
C ALA A 151 -12.37 -18.20 1.94
N ASP A 152 -12.73 -18.34 3.22
CA ASP A 152 -11.80 -18.41 4.36
C ASP A 152 -10.75 -19.54 4.28
N ASN A 153 -10.97 -20.54 3.41
CA ASN A 153 -10.16 -21.76 3.33
C ASN A 153 -9.70 -22.16 1.92
N ALA A 154 -9.83 -21.31 0.89
CA ALA A 154 -9.37 -21.65 -0.45
C ALA A 154 -8.09 -20.90 -0.80
N ILE A 155 -6.99 -21.64 -1.01
CA ILE A 155 -6.04 -21.23 -2.04
C ILE A 155 -6.72 -21.67 -3.33
N ASP A 156 -7.07 -20.73 -4.19
CA ASP A 156 -7.46 -21.03 -5.56
C ASP A 156 -6.17 -20.97 -6.40
N PRO A 157 -5.50 -22.11 -6.65
CA PRO A 157 -4.21 -22.12 -7.29
C PRO A 157 -4.32 -21.73 -8.77
N GLU A 158 -5.50 -21.89 -9.38
CA GLU A 158 -5.73 -21.60 -10.80
C GLU A 158 -5.85 -20.10 -11.07
N ASN A 159 -6.32 -19.31 -10.10
CA ASN A 159 -6.53 -17.86 -10.27
C ASN A 159 -5.54 -16.98 -9.51
N GLY A 160 -4.55 -17.56 -8.82
CA GLY A 160 -3.54 -16.80 -8.06
C GLY A 160 -4.11 -16.02 -6.87
N ARG A 161 -5.29 -16.41 -6.36
CA ARG A 161 -5.93 -15.79 -5.20
C ARG A 161 -5.48 -16.45 -3.91
N ILE A 162 -5.40 -15.66 -2.85
CA ILE A 162 -4.96 -16.12 -1.52
C ILE A 162 -6.04 -15.87 -0.48
N SER A 163 -5.97 -16.54 0.67
CA SER A 163 -6.87 -16.22 1.78
C SER A 163 -6.55 -14.82 2.33
N ALA A 164 -7.53 -14.14 2.93
CA ALA A 164 -7.29 -12.85 3.58
C ALA A 164 -6.17 -12.92 4.64
N LYS A 165 -6.10 -14.04 5.37
CA LYS A 165 -5.02 -14.32 6.34
C LYS A 165 -3.67 -14.47 5.64
N GLY A 166 -3.62 -15.14 4.48
CA GLY A 166 -2.42 -15.27 3.65
C GLY A 166 -1.95 -13.92 3.11
N MET A 167 -2.87 -13.12 2.58
CA MET A 167 -2.60 -11.77 2.11
C MET A 167 -1.98 -10.90 3.21
N ALA A 168 -2.58 -10.89 4.41
CA ALA A 168 -2.03 -10.14 5.53
C ALA A 168 -0.64 -10.65 5.98
N ALA A 169 -0.35 -11.95 5.90
CA ALA A 169 0.99 -12.48 6.18
C ALA A 169 2.04 -11.94 5.19
N GLU A 170 1.73 -11.97 3.89
CA GLU A 170 2.64 -11.48 2.86
C GLU A 170 2.86 -9.96 2.97
N TYR A 171 1.80 -9.19 3.20
CA TYR A 171 1.95 -7.75 3.45
C TYR A 171 2.78 -7.46 4.70
N LEU A 172 2.60 -8.23 5.79
CA LEU A 172 3.46 -8.10 6.96
C LEU A 172 4.94 -8.41 6.67
N ARG A 173 5.22 -9.42 5.83
CA ARG A 173 6.59 -9.71 5.37
C ARG A 173 7.18 -8.51 4.63
N VAL A 174 6.42 -7.92 3.70
CA VAL A 174 6.83 -6.72 2.95
C VAL A 174 7.06 -5.53 3.89
N TYR A 175 6.11 -5.25 4.79
CA TYR A 175 6.24 -4.13 5.73
C TYR A 175 7.48 -4.27 6.63
N ARG A 176 7.72 -5.46 7.19
CA ARG A 176 8.90 -5.72 8.02
C ARG A 176 10.19 -5.53 7.24
N ARG A 177 10.30 -6.13 6.06
CA ARG A 177 11.48 -5.95 5.19
C ARG A 177 11.77 -4.46 4.91
N THR A 178 10.72 -3.67 4.65
CA THR A 178 10.88 -2.23 4.41
C THR A 178 11.39 -1.48 5.66
N LEU A 179 10.87 -1.81 6.84
CA LEU A 179 11.30 -1.19 8.09
C LEU A 179 12.71 -1.62 8.49
N ASP A 180 13.03 -2.90 8.37
CA ASP A 180 14.34 -3.47 8.71
C ASP A 180 15.43 -2.95 7.76
N GLY A 181 15.11 -2.81 6.46
CA GLY A 181 16.03 -2.25 5.46
C GLY A 181 16.45 -0.81 5.72
N ARG A 182 15.68 -0.06 6.52
CA ARG A 182 16.04 1.29 6.98
C ARG A 182 16.68 1.33 8.38
N CYS A 183 16.59 0.25 9.15
CA CYS A 183 17.30 0.11 10.44
C CYS A 183 18.79 -0.20 10.27
N MET A 184 19.29 -0.37 9.05
CA MET A 184 20.73 -0.35 8.79
C MET A 184 21.23 1.11 8.85
N PRO A 185 22.03 1.51 9.85
CA PRO A 185 22.66 2.82 9.82
C PRO A 185 23.48 2.92 8.54
N ALA A 186 23.43 4.08 7.89
CA ALA A 186 24.30 4.39 6.78
C ALA A 186 25.72 3.97 7.16
N ARG A 187 26.29 3.00 6.42
CA ARG A 187 27.72 2.70 6.54
C ARG A 187 28.44 4.03 6.40
N GLN A 188 29.11 4.45 7.47
CA GLN A 188 29.98 5.61 7.45
C GLN A 188 30.96 5.39 6.29
N LEU A 189 30.85 6.25 5.27
CA LEU A 189 31.85 6.41 4.22
C LEU A 189 32.97 7.30 4.74
#